data_AF-A0A843BJI6-F1
#
_entry.id   AF-A0A843BJI6-F1
#
_cell.length_a   1.000
_cell.length_b   1.000
_cell.length_c   1.000
_cell.angle_alpha   90.00
_cell.angle_beta   90.00
_cell.angle_gamma   90.00
#
_symmetry.space_group_name_H-M   'P 1'
#
loop_
_entity.id
_entity.type
_entity.pdbx_description
1 polymer ?
#
loop_
_entity_poly.entity_id
_entity_poly.type
_entity_poly.pdbx_seq_one_letter_code
_entity_poly.pdbx_strand_id
1 'polypeptide(L)'
;MPAKGKVSLPIQTIFCIIPILDMYAAYRVKKLRKYLLIMILVIAVPVSIASSVFLPTDDEDLVEGFTNLMIYYYGVDDDQFIFSVGVQIGTILFAMFLIRRWSKQWNLQFD
;
A
#
# COMPACT_ATOMS: atom_id res chain seq x y z
N MET A 1 -12.37 0.64 16.81
CA MET A 1 -13.05 1.94 17.05
C MET A 1 -12.09 3.09 16.72
N PRO A 2 -12.59 4.27 16.29
CA PRO A 2 -11.76 5.47 16.13
C PRO A 2 -11.09 5.83 17.47
N ALA A 3 -9.91 6.43 17.42
CA ALA A 3 -9.27 6.90 18.66
C ALA A 3 -10.14 7.99 19.30
N LYS A 4 -10.22 7.98 20.65
CA LYS A 4 -10.92 9.02 21.43
C LYS A 4 -9.98 10.11 21.95
N GLY A 5 -8.68 10.00 21.68
CA GLY A 5 -7.63 10.92 22.14
C GLY A 5 -6.37 10.80 21.30
N LYS A 6 -5.25 11.29 21.83
CA LYS A 6 -3.93 11.23 21.17
C LYS A 6 -3.54 9.78 20.83
N VAL A 7 -2.88 9.62 19.69
CA VAL A 7 -2.35 8.35 19.21
C VAL A 7 -0.82 8.36 19.26
N SER A 8 -0.22 7.26 19.68
CA SER A 8 1.23 7.11 19.70
C SER A 8 1.76 6.93 18.28
N LEU A 9 2.64 7.83 17.83
CA LEU A 9 3.31 7.76 16.52
C LEU A 9 4.14 6.48 16.30
N PRO A 10 4.96 5.99 17.26
CA PRO A 10 5.71 4.76 17.04
C PRO A 10 4.81 3.54 16.89
N ILE A 11 3.71 3.44 17.67
CA ILE A 11 2.76 2.32 17.53
C ILE A 11 2.07 2.37 16.16
N GLN A 12 1.66 3.55 15.70
CA GLN A 12 1.06 3.70 14.38
C GLN A 12 2.04 3.34 13.24
N THR A 13 3.34 3.55 13.47
CA THR A 13 4.38 3.17 12.51
C THR A 13 4.54 1.64 12.46
N ILE A 14 4.56 0.98 13.62
CA ILE A 14 4.61 -0.49 13.71
C ILE A 14 3.40 -1.13 13.01
N PHE A 15 2.21 -0.54 13.18
CA PHE A 15 1.01 -1.01 12.49
C PHE A 15 1.11 -0.93 10.96
N CYS A 16 1.93 -0.04 10.40
CA CYS A 16 2.11 0.02 8.95
C CYS A 16 2.99 -1.10 8.38
N ILE A 17 3.80 -1.75 9.23
CA ILE A 17 4.70 -2.84 8.80
C ILE A 17 3.92 -4.16 8.67
N ILE A 18 2.91 -4.35 9.51
CA ILE A 18 2.08 -5.55 9.52
C ILE A 18 0.92 -5.32 8.53
N PRO A 19 0.78 -6.15 7.49
CA PRO A 19 -0.36 -6.07 6.57
C PRO A 19 -1.68 -6.06 7.34
N ILE A 20 -2.69 -5.31 6.87
CA ILE A 20 -4.03 -5.14 7.49
C ILE A 20 -4.03 -4.17 8.70
N LEU A 21 -2.97 -4.14 9.51
CA LEU A 21 -2.91 -3.20 10.64
C LEU A 21 -2.71 -1.75 10.20
N ASP A 22 -2.20 -1.53 8.99
CA ASP A 22 -2.10 -0.23 8.32
C ASP A 22 -3.49 0.39 8.08
N MET A 23 -4.47 -0.42 7.68
CA MET A 23 -5.87 -0.02 7.55
C MET A 23 -6.47 0.32 8.92
N TYR A 24 -6.13 -0.45 9.95
CA TYR A 24 -6.56 -0.15 11.31
C TYR A 24 -5.98 1.18 11.81
N ALA A 25 -4.70 1.45 11.52
CA ALA A 25 -4.04 2.71 11.82
C ALA A 25 -4.75 3.90 11.14
N ALA A 26 -5.10 3.76 9.86
CA ALA A 26 -5.86 4.76 9.10
C ALA A 26 -7.28 4.97 9.66
N TYR A 27 -7.93 3.89 10.12
CA TYR A 27 -9.25 3.95 10.74
C TYR A 27 -9.22 4.69 12.08
N ARG A 28 -8.20 4.48 12.91
CA ARG A 28 -8.05 5.16 14.20
C ARG A 28 -8.03 6.68 14.08
N VAL A 29 -7.47 7.22 12.99
CA VAL A 29 -7.38 8.67 12.71
C VAL A 29 -8.49 9.18 11.77
N LYS A 30 -9.53 8.38 11.52
CA LYS A 30 -10.65 8.70 10.61
C LYS A 30 -10.22 9.05 9.18
N LYS A 31 -9.12 8.47 8.69
CA LYS A 31 -8.62 8.66 7.30
C LYS A 31 -8.75 7.41 6.43
N LEU A 32 -9.38 6.34 6.91
CA LEU A 32 -9.52 5.06 6.20
C LEU A 32 -9.96 5.20 4.73
N ARG A 33 -11.01 5.98 4.43
CA ARG A 33 -11.48 6.17 3.05
C ARG A 33 -10.42 6.80 2.14
N LYS A 34 -9.71 7.83 2.64
CA LYS A 34 -8.64 8.49 1.89
C LYS A 34 -7.44 7.56 1.73
N TYR A 35 -7.13 6.79 2.77
CA TYR A 35 -6.07 5.78 2.74
C TYR A 35 -6.33 4.73 1.66
N LEU A 36 -7.52 4.12 1.64
CA LEU A 36 -7.89 3.10 0.66
C LEU A 36 -7.77 3.63 -0.78
N LEU A 37 -8.31 4.83 -1.06
CA LEU A 37 -8.20 5.43 -2.39
C LEU A 37 -6.75 5.66 -2.82
N ILE A 38 -5.91 6.17 -1.91
CA ILE A 38 -4.50 6.41 -2.21
C ILE A 38 -3.75 5.09 -2.43
N MET A 39 -3.97 4.09 -1.57
CA MET A 39 -3.28 2.79 -1.70
C MET A 39 -3.70 2.03 -2.95
N ILE A 40 -4.98 2.08 -3.34
CA ILE A 40 -5.44 1.52 -4.61
C ILE A 40 -4.70 2.19 -5.77
N LEU A 41 -4.57 3.51 -5.78
CA LEU A 41 -3.88 4.23 -6.86
C LEU A 41 -2.38 3.91 -6.89
N VAL A 42 -1.72 3.91 -5.72
CA VAL A 42 -0.28 3.62 -5.56
C VAL A 42 0.06 2.19 -5.95
N ILE A 43 -0.86 1.24 -5.80
CA ILE A 43 -0.65 -0.15 -6.24
C ILE A 43 -1.04 -0.32 -7.71
N ALA A 44 -2.21 0.18 -8.11
CA ALA A 44 -2.73 -0.03 -9.46
C ALA A 44 -1.83 0.59 -10.54
N VAL A 45 -1.32 1.81 -10.34
CA VAL A 45 -0.52 2.50 -11.37
C VAL A 45 0.79 1.76 -11.67
N PRO A 46 1.66 1.44 -10.68
CA PRO A 46 2.87 0.67 -10.94
C PRO A 46 2.58 -0.72 -11.52
N VAL A 47 1.51 -1.40 -11.06
CA VAL A 47 1.12 -2.71 -11.60
C VAL A 47 0.72 -2.59 -13.07
N SER A 48 -0.05 -1.58 -13.47
CA SER A 48 -0.43 -1.35 -14.87
C SER A 48 0.76 -0.99 -15.77
N ILE A 49 1.75 -0.25 -15.23
CA ILE A 49 2.98 0.04 -15.98
C ILE A 49 3.81 -1.25 -16.12
N ALA A 50 3.96 -2.00 -15.03
CA ALA A 50 4.71 -3.26 -15.06
C ALA A 50 4.09 -4.27 -16.01
N SER A 51 2.76 -4.42 -16.01
CA SER A 51 2.08 -5.32 -16.94
C SER A 51 2.32 -4.91 -18.39
N SER A 52 2.27 -3.62 -18.73
CA SER A 52 2.49 -3.16 -20.11
C SER A 52 3.94 -3.27 -20.59
N VAL A 53 4.91 -3.21 -19.68
CA VAL A 53 6.35 -3.29 -20.01
C VAL A 53 6.87 -4.72 -20.00
N PHE A 54 6.50 -5.52 -19.00
CA PHE A 54 7.04 -6.86 -18.78
C PHE A 54 6.17 -7.98 -19.35
N LEU A 55 4.90 -7.71 -19.65
CA LEU A 55 3.96 -8.66 -20.25
C LEU A 55 3.17 -7.97 -21.37
N PRO A 56 3.82 -7.65 -22.51
CA PRO A 56 3.10 -7.16 -23.67
C PRO A 56 2.16 -8.28 -24.16
N THR A 57 0.93 -8.27 -23.69
CA THR A 57 -0.13 -9.16 -24.16
C THR A 57 -0.64 -8.62 -25.48
N ASP A 58 -0.46 -9.40 -26.56
CA ASP A 58 -1.09 -9.12 -27.86
C ASP A 58 -2.63 -9.33 -27.83
N ASP A 59 -3.18 -9.89 -26.74
CA ASP A 59 -4.61 -10.23 -26.60
C ASP A 59 -5.24 -9.78 -25.25
N GLU A 60 -6.57 -9.61 -25.30
CA GLU A 60 -7.51 -8.78 -24.52
C GLU A 60 -7.72 -9.04 -23.01
N ASP A 61 -6.94 -9.82 -22.27
CA ASP A 61 -7.26 -10.12 -20.86
C ASP A 61 -6.30 -9.49 -19.82
N LEU A 62 -6.47 -8.18 -19.62
CA LEU A 62 -5.87 -7.38 -18.53
C LEU A 62 -6.02 -8.04 -17.13
N VAL A 63 -7.09 -8.81 -16.93
CA VAL A 63 -7.38 -9.49 -15.66
C VAL A 63 -6.42 -10.64 -15.41
N GLU A 64 -6.08 -11.43 -16.45
CA GLU A 64 -5.13 -12.54 -16.32
C GLU A 64 -3.73 -12.05 -15.96
N GLY A 65 -3.26 -10.98 -16.63
CA GLY A 65 -1.99 -10.33 -16.31
C GLY A 65 -1.92 -9.80 -14.86
N PHE A 66 -3.04 -9.28 -14.34
CA PHE A 66 -3.14 -8.83 -12.95
C PHE A 66 -3.10 -10.00 -11.95
N THR A 67 -3.81 -11.10 -12.23
CA THR A 67 -3.76 -12.31 -11.38
C THR A 67 -2.41 -13.00 -11.39
N ASN A 68 -1.72 -13.07 -12.53
CA ASN A 68 -0.36 -13.62 -12.57
C ASN A 68 0.60 -12.77 -11.75
N LEU A 69 0.53 -11.45 -11.81
CA LEU A 69 1.37 -10.57 -10.98
C LEU A 69 1.11 -10.71 -9.48
N MET A 70 -0.09 -11.17 -9.09
CA MET A 70 -0.49 -11.41 -7.71
C MET A 70 -0.27 -12.86 -7.22
N ILE A 71 -0.14 -13.85 -8.11
CA ILE A 71 -0.17 -15.29 -7.75
C ILE A 71 1.12 -16.05 -8.13
N TYR A 72 2.01 -15.53 -8.98
CA TYR A 72 3.02 -16.39 -9.62
C TYR A 72 4.35 -16.58 -8.86
N TYR A 73 4.64 -17.83 -8.49
CA TYR A 73 5.87 -18.26 -7.80
C TYR A 73 6.72 -19.25 -8.64
N TYR A 74 6.43 -19.46 -9.93
CA TYR A 74 7.12 -20.49 -10.74
C TYR A 74 7.53 -19.96 -12.12
N GLY A 75 8.76 -19.45 -12.26
CA GLY A 75 9.33 -19.03 -13.56
C GLY A 75 9.54 -17.52 -13.72
N VAL A 76 9.58 -16.77 -12.61
CA VAL A 76 9.76 -15.32 -12.59
C VAL A 76 11.20 -14.95 -12.99
N ASP A 77 11.34 -14.09 -13.99
CA ASP A 77 12.61 -13.46 -14.39
C ASP A 77 13.12 -12.57 -13.24
N ASP A 78 14.43 -12.51 -13.01
CA ASP A 78 15.02 -11.79 -11.85
C ASP A 78 14.54 -10.33 -11.76
N ASP A 79 14.32 -9.69 -12.90
CA ASP A 79 13.84 -8.31 -13.01
C ASP A 79 12.41 -8.12 -12.45
N GLN A 80 11.51 -9.08 -12.71
CA GLN A 80 10.13 -9.05 -12.19
C GLN A 80 10.11 -9.25 -10.67
N PHE A 81 10.97 -10.13 -10.15
CA PHE A 81 11.11 -10.34 -8.71
C PHE A 81 11.62 -9.07 -8.02
N ILE A 82 12.70 -8.46 -8.52
CA ILE A 82 13.27 -7.22 -7.98
C ILE A 82 12.25 -6.08 -8.01
N PHE A 83 11.50 -5.95 -9.11
CA PHE A 83 10.43 -4.95 -9.22
C PHE A 83 9.35 -5.15 -8.16
N SER A 84 8.85 -6.38 -7.98
CA SER A 84 7.80 -6.70 -7.00
C SER A 84 8.21 -6.35 -5.56
N VAL A 85 9.44 -6.71 -5.18
CA VAL A 85 10.01 -6.39 -3.85
C VAL A 85 10.18 -4.88 -3.69
N GLY A 86 10.67 -4.19 -4.73
CA GLY A 86 10.82 -2.74 -4.73
C GLY A 86 9.49 -2.00 -4.54
N VAL A 87 8.44 -2.41 -5.27
CA VAL A 87 7.09 -1.86 -5.13
C VAL A 87 6.54 -2.12 -3.72
N GLN A 88 6.74 -3.32 -3.18
CA GLN A 88 6.24 -3.66 -1.84
C GLN A 88 6.91 -2.82 -0.74
N ILE A 89 8.24 -2.69 -0.77
CA ILE A 89 8.99 -1.84 0.17
C ILE A 89 8.57 -0.37 0.03
N GLY A 90 8.48 0.13 -1.21
CA GLY A 90 8.07 1.50 -1.49
C GLY A 90 6.66 1.80 -0.96
N THR A 91 5.73 0.87 -1.15
CA THR A 91 4.35 0.97 -0.68
C THR A 91 4.28 1.02 0.85
N ILE A 92 5.05 0.18 1.55
CA ILE A 92 5.12 0.16 3.01
C ILE A 92 5.70 1.48 3.56
N LEU A 93 6.78 2.00 2.97
CA LEU A 93 7.38 3.28 3.35
C LEU A 93 6.42 4.45 3.12
N PHE A 94 5.69 4.42 2.00
CA PHE A 94 4.70 5.45 1.67
C PHE A 94 3.51 5.43 2.64
N ALA A 95 3.00 4.25 2.98
CA ALA A 95 1.97 4.06 3.98
C ALA A 95 2.41 4.61 5.35
N MET A 96 3.64 4.27 5.79
CA MET A 96 4.23 4.79 7.01
C MET A 96 4.26 6.32 7.04
N PHE A 97 4.68 6.95 5.94
CA PHE A 97 4.72 8.41 5.82
C PHE A 97 3.32 9.03 5.99
N LEU A 98 2.31 8.52 5.28
CA LEU A 98 0.94 9.03 5.35
C LEU A 98 0.34 8.88 6.75
N ILE A 99 0.46 7.70 7.35
CA ILE A 99 -0.07 7.40 8.67
C ILE A 99 0.59 8.26 9.74
N ARG A 100 1.92 8.44 9.70
CA ARG A 100 2.62 9.34 10.64
C ARG A 100 2.15 10.79 10.48
N ARG A 101 2.02 11.27 9.23
CA ARG A 101 1.54 12.63 8.95
C ARG A 101 0.12 12.83 9.49
N TRP A 102 -0.80 11.92 9.21
CA TRP A 102 -2.18 12.02 9.69
C TRP A 102 -2.30 11.83 11.19
N SER A 103 -1.49 10.96 11.79
CA SER A 103 -1.45 10.78 13.25
C SER A 103 -0.96 12.04 13.96
N LYS A 104 0.03 12.76 13.39
CA LYS A 104 0.45 14.07 13.90
C LYS A 104 -0.68 15.10 13.81
N GLN A 105 -1.36 15.18 12.66
CA GLN A 105 -2.51 16.06 12.47
C GLN A 105 -3.69 15.73 13.40
N TRP A 106 -3.88 14.45 13.71
CA TRP A 106 -4.89 14.02 14.68
C TRP A 106 -4.53 14.47 16.09
N ASN A 107 -3.28 14.28 16.51
CA ASN A 107 -2.83 14.64 17.86
C ASN A 107 -2.93 16.14 18.15
N LEU A 108 -2.70 16.99 17.13
CA LEU A 108 -2.87 18.44 17.23
C LEU A 108 -4.31 18.88 17.57
N GLN A 109 -5.32 18.00 17.45
CA GLN A 109 -6.69 18.30 17.86
C GLN A 109 -6.92 18.13 19.37
N PHE A 110 -5.93 17.61 20.09
CA PHE A 110 -5.96 17.32 21.52
C PHE A 110 -4.81 18.00 22.28
N ASP A 111 -4.03 18.84 21.59
CA ASP A 111 -3.11 19.81 22.19
C ASP A 111 -3.86 21.13 22.37
#